data_AF-A0A0F9G0D5-F1
#
_entry.id   AF-A0A0F9G0D5-F1
#
_cell.length_a   1.000
_cell.length_b   1.000
_cell.length_c   1.000
_cell.angle_alpha   90.00
_cell.angle_beta   90.00
_cell.angle_gamma   90.00
#
_symmetry.space_group_name_H-M   'P 1'
#
loop_
_entity.id
_entity.type
_entity.pdbx_description
1 polymer ?
#
loop_
_entity_poly.entity_id
_entity_poly.type
_entity_poly.pdbx_seq_one_letter_code
_entity_poly.pdbx_strand_id
1 'polypeptide(L)'
;MARFPLKEAEIVALAEAMITGLTSNAVLYPAPPVAVLALTAAKTAYITALNAAIAAAAAAEAATTSKDDVLEDLVDAMKSDIRYAENTVDFDDDKLKLIGWAGKKAPTPLAVPGQTRLLEAPRQGDGWVFLDWKAPIDGGVPAAYKVMRRERPAGAWEDVATAVITEATLVEQPKGKELEYRIIAVNKAGEGEPSNTEMVVL
;
A
#
# COMPACT_ATOMS: atom_id res chain seq x y z
N MET A 1 29.77 5.72 -38.24
CA MET A 1 28.64 5.53 -39.18
C MET A 1 27.47 6.35 -38.68
N ALA A 2 26.79 7.10 -39.54
CA ALA A 2 25.54 7.76 -39.16
C ALA A 2 24.49 6.70 -38.78
N ARG A 3 23.69 6.96 -37.74
CA ARG A 3 22.61 6.09 -37.28
C ARG A 3 21.28 6.82 -37.45
N PHE A 4 20.23 6.09 -37.81
CA PHE A 4 18.88 6.64 -37.90
C PHE A 4 18.34 6.98 -36.49
N PRO A 5 17.67 8.13 -36.30
CA PRO A 5 17.12 8.53 -35.00
C PRO A 5 16.03 7.56 -34.52
N LEU A 6 15.93 7.38 -33.21
CA LEU A 6 14.93 6.50 -32.59
C LEU A 6 13.77 7.26 -31.97
N LYS A 7 13.97 8.53 -31.59
CA LYS A 7 12.90 9.34 -31.00
C LYS A 7 12.04 9.97 -32.08
N GLU A 8 10.74 9.94 -31.88
CA GLU A 8 9.75 10.51 -32.81
C GLU A 8 10.05 11.96 -33.21
N ALA A 9 10.38 12.82 -32.24
CA ALA A 9 10.72 14.22 -32.51
C ALA A 9 11.98 14.36 -33.40
N GLU A 10 12.98 13.51 -33.19
CA GLU A 10 14.22 13.50 -33.97
C GLU A 10 13.97 12.94 -35.39
N ILE A 11 13.05 11.97 -35.54
CA ILE A 11 12.63 11.43 -36.84
C ILE A 11 11.87 12.50 -37.65
N VAL A 12 10.94 13.23 -37.03
CA VAL A 12 10.19 14.31 -37.71
C VAL A 12 11.13 15.46 -38.12
N ALA A 13 12.09 15.82 -37.27
CA ALA A 13 13.10 16.82 -37.59
C ALA A 13 14.00 16.38 -38.76
N LEU A 14 14.42 15.11 -38.78
CA LEU A 14 15.16 14.55 -39.90
C LEU A 14 14.33 14.53 -41.19
N ALA A 15 13.05 14.16 -41.12
CA ALA A 15 12.16 14.16 -42.27
C ALA A 15 12.05 15.56 -42.89
N GLU A 16 11.93 16.61 -42.07
CA GLU A 16 11.92 18.00 -42.55
C GLU A 16 13.24 18.42 -43.21
N ALA A 17 14.37 18.04 -42.60
CA ALA A 17 15.69 18.29 -43.16
C ALA A 17 15.89 17.56 -44.50
N MET A 18 15.38 16.31 -44.62
CA MET A 18 15.41 15.54 -45.87
C MET A 18 14.53 16.17 -46.96
N ILE A 19 13.31 16.60 -46.63
CA ILE A 19 12.42 17.30 -47.56
C ILE A 19 13.10 18.57 -48.10
N THR A 20 13.66 19.38 -47.20
CA THR A 20 14.35 20.63 -47.56
C THR A 20 15.60 20.37 -48.40
N GLY A 21 16.40 19.39 -48.00
CA GLY A 21 17.64 19.01 -48.67
C GLY A 21 17.42 18.45 -50.06
N LEU A 22 16.45 17.54 -50.22
CA LEU A 22 16.11 16.93 -51.52
C LEU A 22 15.51 17.96 -52.48
N THR A 23 14.70 18.89 -51.97
CA THR A 23 14.14 19.98 -52.78
C THR A 23 15.23 20.93 -53.28
N SER A 24 16.12 21.36 -52.38
CA SER A 24 17.19 22.32 -52.71
C SER A 24 18.28 21.72 -53.61
N ASN A 25 18.44 20.40 -53.62
CA ASN A 25 19.51 19.70 -54.34
C ASN A 25 18.97 18.74 -55.41
N ALA A 26 17.85 19.08 -56.06
CA ALA A 26 17.18 18.22 -57.04
C ALA A 26 18.08 17.81 -58.23
N VAL A 27 19.09 18.60 -58.58
CA VAL A 27 20.07 18.26 -59.64
C VAL A 27 20.95 17.07 -59.23
N LEU A 28 21.32 16.97 -57.95
CA LEU A 28 22.12 15.86 -57.41
C LEU A 28 21.27 14.63 -57.11
N TYR A 29 19.99 14.83 -56.80
CA TYR A 29 19.04 13.77 -56.46
C TYR A 29 17.79 13.86 -57.36
N PRO A 30 17.91 13.54 -58.66
CA PRO A 30 16.83 13.77 -59.63
C PRO A 30 15.65 12.81 -59.48
N ALA A 31 15.87 11.62 -58.90
CA ALA A 31 14.84 10.58 -58.76
C ALA A 31 15.00 9.85 -57.41
N PRO A 32 14.69 10.50 -56.28
CA PRO A 32 14.68 9.81 -54.99
C PRO A 32 13.61 8.70 -55.00
N PRO A 33 13.85 7.54 -54.34
CA PRO A 33 12.88 6.44 -54.30
C PRO A 33 11.51 6.81 -53.74
N VAL A 34 11.47 7.79 -52.83
CA VAL A 34 10.24 8.43 -52.35
C VAL A 34 10.26 9.87 -52.82
N ALA A 35 9.24 10.26 -53.58
CA ALA A 35 9.09 11.65 -54.01
C ALA A 35 8.93 12.58 -52.81
N VAL A 36 9.50 13.78 -52.88
CA VAL A 36 9.43 14.78 -51.81
C VAL A 36 7.99 15.05 -51.37
N LEU A 37 7.05 15.13 -52.31
CA LEU A 37 5.62 15.33 -52.02
C LEU A 37 5.04 14.20 -51.16
N ALA A 38 5.40 12.95 -51.46
CA ALA A 38 4.93 11.79 -50.69
C ALA A 38 5.53 11.78 -49.27
N LEU A 39 6.80 12.17 -49.13
CA LEU A 39 7.44 12.31 -47.82
C LEU A 39 6.82 13.44 -46.99
N THR A 40 6.50 14.58 -47.62
CA THR A 40 5.76 15.68 -46.99
C THR A 40 4.38 15.23 -46.52
N ALA A 41 3.62 14.52 -47.38
CA ALA A 41 2.31 13.99 -47.02
C ALA A 41 2.37 13.02 -45.83
N ALA A 42 3.37 12.12 -45.81
CA ALA A 42 3.57 11.18 -44.71
C ALA A 42 3.91 11.90 -43.39
N LYS A 43 4.78 12.91 -43.42
CA LYS A 43 5.10 13.74 -42.25
C LYS A 43 3.85 14.46 -41.73
N THR A 44 3.07 15.08 -42.61
CA THR A 44 1.84 15.78 -42.21
C THR A 44 0.82 14.82 -41.61
N ALA A 45 0.61 13.65 -42.22
CA ALA A 45 -0.31 12.64 -41.69
C ALA A 45 0.10 12.19 -40.28
N TYR A 46 1.41 11.99 -40.04
CA TYR A 46 1.93 11.69 -38.71
C TYR A 46 1.64 12.80 -37.69
N ILE A 47 1.94 14.06 -38.03
CA ILE A 47 1.71 15.20 -37.13
C ILE A 47 0.21 15.35 -36.81
N THR A 48 -0.66 15.19 -37.80
CA THR A 48 -2.11 15.22 -37.61
C THR A 48 -2.58 14.11 -36.67
N ALA A 49 -2.06 12.88 -36.83
CA ALA A 49 -2.39 11.76 -35.95
C ALA A 49 -1.89 11.99 -34.51
N LEU A 50 -0.67 12.52 -34.36
CA LEU A 50 -0.10 12.87 -33.04
C LEU A 50 -0.97 13.89 -32.31
N ASN A 51 -1.35 14.98 -33.01
CA ASN A 51 -2.19 16.02 -32.42
C ASN A 51 -3.59 15.48 -32.04
N ALA A 52 -4.16 14.60 -32.86
CA ALA A 52 -5.44 13.96 -32.56
C ALA A 52 -5.34 13.06 -31.32
N ALA A 53 -4.24 12.31 -31.16
CA ALA A 53 -4.01 11.48 -29.97
C ALA A 53 -3.87 12.32 -28.69
N ILE A 54 -3.15 13.45 -28.76
CA ILE A 54 -3.01 14.39 -27.64
C ILE A 54 -4.38 14.97 -27.26
N ALA A 55 -5.18 15.41 -28.24
CA ALA A 55 -6.52 15.93 -28.00
C ALA A 55 -7.45 14.87 -27.40
N ALA A 56 -7.37 13.62 -27.86
CA ALA A 56 -8.16 12.51 -27.31
C ALA A 56 -7.78 12.20 -25.86
N ALA A 57 -6.48 12.22 -25.53
CA ALA A 57 -6.01 12.03 -24.16
C ALA A 57 -6.52 13.14 -23.23
N ALA A 58 -6.41 14.41 -23.65
CA ALA A 58 -6.93 15.54 -22.89
C ALA A 58 -8.47 15.47 -22.70
N ALA A 59 -9.20 15.03 -23.72
CA ALA A 59 -10.65 14.84 -23.63
C ALA A 59 -11.03 13.70 -22.66
N ALA A 60 -10.25 12.61 -22.63
CA ALA A 60 -10.47 11.51 -21.69
C ALA A 60 -10.21 11.92 -20.24
N GLU A 61 -9.17 12.73 -20.00
CA GLU A 61 -8.89 13.30 -18.67
C GLU A 61 -10.04 14.22 -18.22
N ALA A 62 -10.46 15.16 -19.07
CA ALA A 62 -11.58 16.07 -18.79
C ALA A 62 -12.89 15.31 -18.52
N ALA A 63 -13.16 14.23 -19.28
CA ALA A 63 -14.32 13.38 -19.05
C ALA A 63 -14.25 12.65 -17.71
N THR A 64 -13.05 12.26 -17.26
CA THR A 64 -12.86 11.62 -15.96
C THR A 64 -13.12 12.60 -14.84
N THR A 65 -12.55 13.81 -14.92
CA THR A 65 -12.81 14.89 -13.96
C THR A 65 -14.30 15.23 -13.89
N SER A 66 -14.95 15.44 -15.04
CA SER A 66 -16.38 15.74 -15.05
C SER A 66 -17.24 14.63 -14.43
N LYS A 67 -16.90 13.36 -14.65
CA LYS A 67 -17.59 12.23 -14.03
C LYS A 67 -17.37 12.20 -12.51
N ASP A 68 -16.18 12.56 -12.05
CA ASP A 68 -15.85 12.63 -10.62
C ASP A 68 -16.58 13.82 -9.94
N ASP A 69 -16.65 14.99 -10.59
CA ASP A 69 -17.41 16.15 -10.11
C ASP A 69 -18.91 15.82 -9.98
N VAL A 70 -19.50 15.17 -10.99
CA VAL A 70 -20.91 14.73 -10.94
C VAL A 70 -21.16 13.71 -9.83
N LEU A 71 -20.18 12.86 -9.52
CA LEU A 71 -20.27 11.93 -8.40
C LEU A 71 -20.24 12.66 -7.06
N GLU A 72 -19.43 13.71 -6.93
CA GLU A 72 -19.40 14.56 -5.74
C GLU A 72 -20.76 15.25 -5.50
N ASP A 73 -21.34 15.83 -6.55
CA ASP A 73 -22.68 16.44 -6.50
C ASP A 73 -23.76 15.42 -6.06
N LEU A 74 -23.70 14.20 -6.60
CA LEU A 74 -24.61 13.12 -6.21
C LEU A 74 -24.44 12.75 -4.73
N VAL A 75 -23.19 12.62 -4.28
CA VAL A 75 -22.88 12.29 -2.89
C VAL A 75 -23.41 13.37 -1.95
N ASP A 76 -23.28 14.64 -2.29
CA ASP A 76 -23.75 15.74 -1.46
C ASP A 76 -25.28 15.84 -1.41
N ALA A 77 -25.95 15.57 -2.54
CA ALA A 77 -27.41 15.41 -2.55
C ALA A 77 -27.85 14.26 -1.63
N MET A 78 -27.23 13.08 -1.76
CA MET A 78 -27.54 11.92 -0.91
C MET A 78 -27.30 12.19 0.58
N LYS A 79 -26.22 12.88 0.94
CA LYS A 79 -25.97 13.29 2.35
C LYS A 79 -27.05 14.22 2.88
N SER A 80 -27.64 15.07 2.03
CA SER A 80 -28.77 15.91 2.43
C SER A 80 -30.01 15.06 2.74
N ASP A 81 -30.34 14.12 1.85
CA ASP A 81 -31.47 13.21 2.03
C ASP A 81 -31.32 12.31 3.25
N ILE A 82 -30.11 11.80 3.49
CA ILE A 82 -29.78 10.99 4.67
C ILE A 82 -29.99 11.80 5.95
N ARG A 83 -29.47 13.04 6.02
CA ARG A 83 -29.67 13.92 7.19
C ARG A 83 -31.14 14.22 7.43
N TYR A 84 -31.91 14.41 6.37
CA TYR A 84 -33.36 14.57 6.48
C TYR A 84 -34.02 13.30 7.05
N ALA A 85 -33.67 12.11 6.54
CA ALA A 85 -34.20 10.84 7.01
C ALA A 85 -33.86 10.60 8.49
N GLU A 86 -32.60 10.79 8.88
CA GLU A 86 -32.10 10.68 10.26
C GLU A 86 -32.91 11.55 11.23
N ASN A 87 -33.08 12.83 10.92
CA ASN A 87 -33.87 13.74 11.75
C ASN A 87 -35.36 13.38 11.78
N THR A 88 -35.91 12.87 10.68
CA THR A 88 -37.34 12.53 10.55
C THR A 88 -37.70 11.30 11.40
N VAL A 89 -36.79 10.32 11.47
CA VAL A 89 -37.02 9.07 12.19
C VAL A 89 -36.38 9.04 13.58
N ASP A 90 -35.85 10.19 14.04
CA ASP A 90 -35.14 10.32 15.31
C ASP A 90 -34.01 9.27 15.45
N PHE A 91 -33.25 9.08 14.37
CA PHE A 91 -32.14 8.13 14.28
C PHE A 91 -32.51 6.66 14.56
N ASP A 92 -33.78 6.28 14.41
CA ASP A 92 -34.26 4.90 14.48
C ASP A 92 -33.64 4.03 13.36
N ASP A 93 -32.70 3.16 13.76
CA ASP A 93 -31.92 2.31 12.85
C ASP A 93 -32.77 1.36 12.02
N ASP A 94 -33.90 0.86 12.55
CA ASP A 94 -34.78 -0.05 11.79
C ASP A 94 -35.53 0.69 10.69
N LYS A 95 -35.86 1.97 10.91
CA LYS A 95 -36.45 2.82 9.87
C LYS A 95 -35.41 3.29 8.86
N LEU A 96 -34.19 3.59 9.28
CA LEU A 96 -33.11 3.95 8.35
C LEU A 96 -32.72 2.77 7.45
N LYS A 97 -32.73 1.52 7.96
CA LYS A 97 -32.55 0.30 7.15
C LYS A 97 -33.51 0.22 5.96
N LEU A 98 -34.72 0.77 6.08
CA LEU A 98 -35.70 0.76 4.98
C LEU A 98 -35.23 1.53 3.75
N ILE A 99 -34.36 2.53 3.93
CA ILE A 99 -33.74 3.29 2.83
C ILE A 99 -32.32 2.78 2.51
N GLY A 100 -31.92 1.62 3.04
CA GLY A 100 -30.58 1.08 2.89
C GLY A 100 -29.50 1.82 3.68
N TRP A 101 -29.89 2.77 4.53
CA TRP A 101 -29.00 3.51 5.42
C TRP A 101 -29.01 2.83 6.79
N ALA A 102 -28.00 2.03 7.12
CA ALA A 102 -27.95 1.37 8.41
C ALA A 102 -26.53 1.32 8.94
N GLY A 103 -26.39 1.65 10.23
CA GLY A 103 -25.11 1.92 10.86
C GLY A 103 -24.14 0.75 10.77
N LYS A 104 -22.88 1.08 10.48
CA LYS A 104 -21.65 0.30 10.69
C LYS A 104 -21.79 -1.21 10.52
N LYS A 105 -21.12 -1.78 9.51
CA LYS A 105 -20.71 -3.21 9.48
C LYS A 105 -20.48 -3.66 10.92
N ALA A 106 -21.31 -4.60 11.41
CA ALA A 106 -21.23 -5.06 12.79
C ALA A 106 -19.76 -5.30 13.15
N PRO A 107 -19.25 -4.80 14.28
CA PRO A 107 -17.86 -5.02 14.64
C PRO A 107 -17.61 -6.51 14.56
N THR A 108 -16.71 -6.93 13.66
CA THR A 108 -16.28 -8.32 13.60
C THR A 108 -15.88 -8.69 15.02
N PRO A 109 -16.47 -9.73 15.65
CA PRO A 109 -16.11 -10.12 16.99
C PRO A 109 -14.59 -10.24 17.05
N LEU A 110 -13.95 -9.39 17.85
CA LEU A 110 -12.51 -9.46 18.02
C LEU A 110 -12.26 -10.79 18.75
N ALA A 111 -11.58 -11.71 18.08
CA ALA A 111 -11.03 -12.87 18.75
C ALA A 111 -9.78 -12.44 19.53
N VAL A 112 -9.53 -13.08 20.68
CA VAL A 112 -8.22 -12.96 21.32
C VAL A 112 -7.15 -13.50 20.36
N PRO A 113 -5.92 -12.94 20.36
CA PRO A 113 -4.85 -13.49 19.54
C PRO A 113 -4.56 -14.94 19.93
N GLY A 114 -4.16 -15.76 18.94
CA GLY A 114 -3.68 -17.11 19.23
C GLY A 114 -2.34 -17.12 19.95
N GLN A 115 -1.81 -18.33 20.15
CA GLN A 115 -0.50 -18.53 20.77
C GLN A 115 0.64 -18.00 19.88
N THR A 116 1.54 -17.21 20.45
CA THR A 116 2.81 -16.86 19.80
C THR A 116 3.70 -18.09 19.69
N ARG A 117 4.47 -18.16 18.61
CA ARG A 117 5.23 -19.36 18.25
C ARG A 117 6.72 -19.07 18.21
N LEU A 118 7.52 -20.12 18.40
CA LEU A 118 8.97 -20.08 18.20
C LEU A 118 9.63 -18.92 18.97
N LEU A 119 9.27 -18.76 20.24
CA LEU A 119 10.07 -17.89 21.11
C LEU A 119 11.47 -18.49 21.21
N GLU A 120 12.50 -17.69 20.96
CA GLU A 120 13.90 -18.05 21.07
C GLU A 120 14.70 -16.88 21.67
N ALA A 121 15.80 -17.17 22.34
CA ALA A 121 16.73 -16.18 22.88
C ALA A 121 18.08 -16.24 22.14
N PRO A 122 18.17 -15.82 20.86
CA PRO A 122 19.36 -16.09 20.04
C PRO A 122 20.60 -15.30 20.48
N ARG A 123 20.45 -14.26 21.32
CA ARG A 123 21.58 -13.52 21.90
C ARG A 123 21.29 -13.19 23.37
N GLN A 124 22.29 -13.43 24.22
CA GLN A 124 22.22 -13.18 25.65
C GLN A 124 23.61 -12.79 26.19
N GLY A 125 23.65 -12.07 27.30
CA GLY A 125 24.88 -11.75 28.03
C GLY A 125 24.58 -11.21 29.43
N ASP A 126 25.60 -10.89 30.22
CA ASP A 126 25.45 -10.55 31.64
C ASP A 126 24.45 -9.39 31.89
N GLY A 127 23.23 -9.75 32.27
CA GLY A 127 22.12 -8.81 32.53
C GLY A 127 21.37 -8.30 31.30
N TRP A 128 21.46 -8.95 30.14
CA TRP A 128 20.60 -8.64 28.99
C TRP A 128 20.27 -9.87 28.13
N VAL A 129 19.12 -9.84 27.48
CA VAL A 129 18.68 -10.88 26.54
C VAL A 129 17.94 -10.28 25.36
N PHE A 130 18.18 -10.79 24.17
CA PHE A 130 17.39 -10.52 22.98
C PHE A 130 16.50 -11.73 22.69
N LEU A 131 15.20 -11.47 22.60
CA LEU A 131 14.16 -12.44 22.33
C LEU A 131 13.60 -12.21 20.92
N ASP A 132 13.48 -13.26 20.12
CA ASP A 132 12.76 -13.29 18.84
C ASP A 132 11.60 -14.27 18.95
N TRP A 133 10.46 -13.95 18.33
CA TRP A 133 9.35 -14.89 18.21
C TRP A 133 8.61 -14.71 16.89
N LYS A 134 7.59 -15.55 16.65
CA LYS A 134 6.68 -15.44 15.52
C LYS A 134 5.27 -15.14 15.99
N ALA A 135 4.59 -14.30 15.21
CA ALA A 135 3.20 -13.96 15.44
C ALA A 135 2.29 -15.21 15.39
N PRO A 136 1.16 -15.20 16.11
CA PRO A 136 0.14 -16.23 16.01
C PRO A 136 -0.37 -16.36 14.57
N ILE A 137 -0.72 -17.58 14.17
CA ILE A 137 -1.36 -17.86 12.87
C ILE A 137 -2.88 -17.93 12.96
N ASP A 138 -3.40 -18.18 14.16
CA ASP A 138 -4.82 -18.34 14.46
C ASP A 138 -5.29 -17.27 15.46
N GLY A 139 -6.61 -17.04 15.56
CA GLY A 139 -7.21 -16.05 16.45
C GLY A 139 -7.22 -14.62 15.88
N GLY A 140 -7.29 -13.62 16.76
CA GLY A 140 -7.28 -12.22 16.37
C GLY A 140 -5.88 -11.67 16.06
N VAL A 141 -5.83 -10.59 15.29
CA VAL A 141 -4.55 -9.92 14.97
C VAL A 141 -3.97 -9.29 16.25
N PRO A 142 -2.71 -9.60 16.64
CA PRO A 142 -2.04 -8.96 17.76
C PRO A 142 -1.83 -7.47 17.51
N ALA A 143 -2.04 -6.65 18.54
CA ALA A 143 -1.67 -5.23 18.55
C ALA A 143 -0.36 -4.99 19.33
N ALA A 144 -0.05 -5.85 20.30
CA ALA A 144 1.16 -5.81 21.10
C ALA A 144 1.48 -7.22 21.65
N TYR A 145 2.65 -7.36 22.26
CA TYR A 145 3.16 -8.58 22.88
C TYR A 145 3.65 -8.25 24.29
N LYS A 146 3.11 -8.94 25.30
CA LYS A 146 3.62 -8.88 26.67
C LYS A 146 4.74 -9.89 26.85
N VAL A 147 5.87 -9.43 27.34
CA VAL A 147 7.03 -10.25 27.67
C VAL A 147 6.98 -10.52 29.17
N MET A 148 6.75 -11.77 29.53
CA MET A 148 6.68 -12.20 30.92
C MET A 148 7.96 -12.95 31.29
N ARG A 149 8.42 -12.79 32.53
CA ARG A 149 9.60 -13.45 33.09
C ARG A 149 9.26 -14.11 34.42
N ARG A 150 9.87 -15.25 34.73
CA ARG A 150 9.94 -15.79 36.10
C ARG A 150 11.33 -16.31 36.43
N GLU A 151 11.64 -16.40 37.72
CA GLU A 151 12.83 -17.09 38.22
C GLU A 151 12.52 -18.57 38.46
N ARG A 152 13.36 -19.50 37.99
CA ARG A 152 13.17 -20.93 38.26
C ARG A 152 13.58 -21.30 39.71
N PRO A 153 13.03 -22.38 40.28
CA PRO A 153 12.00 -23.27 39.72
C PRO A 153 10.56 -22.88 40.08
N ALA A 154 10.35 -21.88 40.94
CA ALA A 154 9.04 -21.60 41.55
C ALA A 154 8.67 -20.10 41.61
N GLY A 155 9.31 -19.24 40.82
CA GLY A 155 9.00 -17.82 40.75
C GLY A 155 7.65 -17.53 40.09
N ALA A 156 7.04 -16.40 40.48
CA ALA A 156 5.85 -15.88 39.83
C ALA A 156 6.20 -15.26 38.47
N TRP A 157 5.24 -15.28 37.53
CA TRP A 157 5.39 -14.57 36.26
C TRP A 157 5.17 -13.07 36.45
N GLU A 158 6.14 -12.28 36.04
CA GLU A 158 6.13 -10.82 36.08
C GLU A 158 6.16 -10.26 34.66
N ASP A 159 5.38 -9.20 34.40
CA ASP A 159 5.46 -8.46 33.14
C ASP A 159 6.72 -7.58 33.16
N VAL A 160 7.63 -7.83 32.22
CA VAL A 160 8.93 -7.14 32.15
C VAL A 160 9.05 -6.20 30.96
N ALA A 161 8.24 -6.38 29.91
CA ALA A 161 8.23 -5.49 28.76
C ALA A 161 6.98 -5.68 27.90
N THR A 162 6.67 -4.65 27.11
CA THR A 162 5.69 -4.74 26.02
C THR A 162 6.37 -4.40 24.69
N ALA A 163 6.17 -5.23 23.67
CA ALA A 163 6.69 -5.03 22.33
C ALA A 163 5.55 -4.89 21.30
N VAL A 164 5.76 -4.07 20.27
CA VAL A 164 4.81 -3.91 19.14
C VAL A 164 5.23 -4.70 17.89
N ILE A 165 6.46 -5.24 17.92
CA ILE A 165 7.04 -6.11 16.91
C ILE A 165 7.40 -7.45 17.54
N THR A 166 7.79 -8.43 16.73
CA THR A 166 8.05 -9.81 17.20
C THR A 166 9.48 -10.04 17.70
N GLU A 167 10.07 -9.00 18.27
CA GLU A 167 11.40 -9.04 18.87
C GLU A 167 11.48 -8.05 20.04
N ALA A 168 12.31 -8.35 21.04
CA ALA A 168 12.57 -7.47 22.17
C ALA A 168 13.97 -7.67 22.75
N THR A 169 14.67 -6.56 22.99
CA THR A 169 15.89 -6.56 23.81
C THR A 169 15.54 -6.14 25.23
N LEU A 170 15.72 -7.05 26.19
CA LEU A 170 15.60 -6.75 27.60
C LEU A 170 16.98 -6.45 28.18
N VAL A 171 17.11 -5.31 28.84
CA VAL A 171 18.30 -4.92 29.60
C VAL A 171 18.03 -5.00 31.09
N GLU A 172 19.07 -4.86 31.92
CA GLU A 172 18.98 -4.85 33.39
C GLU A 172 18.33 -6.11 33.98
N GLN A 173 18.57 -7.26 33.37
CA GLN A 173 18.06 -8.53 33.85
C GLN A 173 18.86 -9.06 35.06
N PRO A 174 18.22 -9.79 35.99
CA PRO A 174 18.91 -10.38 37.14
C PRO A 174 20.05 -11.31 36.71
N LYS A 175 21.25 -11.03 37.22
CA LYS A 175 22.48 -11.79 36.93
C LYS A 175 22.63 -12.99 37.86
N GLY A 176 23.26 -14.05 37.37
CA GLY A 176 23.51 -15.30 38.07
C GLY A 176 22.25 -16.13 38.34
N LYS A 177 21.15 -15.89 37.61
CA LYS A 177 19.85 -16.52 37.86
C LYS A 177 19.33 -17.25 36.62
N GLU A 178 18.66 -18.38 36.85
CA GLU A 178 17.92 -19.08 35.82
C GLU A 178 16.56 -18.41 35.62
N LEU A 179 16.44 -17.70 34.51
CA LEU A 179 15.23 -16.98 34.14
C LEU A 179 14.50 -17.76 33.05
N GLU A 180 13.17 -17.67 33.10
CA GLU A 180 12.30 -18.25 32.09
C GLU A 180 11.39 -17.16 31.53
N TYR A 181 11.32 -17.07 30.21
CA TYR A 181 10.57 -16.06 29.48
C TYR A 181 9.42 -16.69 28.71
N ARG A 182 8.30 -15.97 28.58
CA ARG A 182 7.20 -16.31 27.67
C ARG A 182 6.57 -15.04 27.12
N ILE A 183 5.94 -15.15 25.96
CA ILE A 183 5.26 -14.05 25.28
C ILE A 183 3.76 -14.29 25.25
N ILE A 184 2.98 -13.25 25.48
CA ILE A 184 1.52 -13.26 25.33
C ILE A 184 1.14 -12.20 24.30
N ALA A 185 0.48 -12.59 23.21
CA ALA A 185 -0.06 -11.64 22.24
C ALA A 185 -1.32 -10.96 22.79
N VAL A 186 -1.45 -9.66 22.58
CA VAL A 186 -2.54 -8.84 23.13
C VAL A 186 -3.18 -8.00 22.04
N ASN A 187 -4.51 -7.95 22.03
CA ASN A 187 -5.27 -7.00 21.22
C ASN A 187 -6.44 -6.42 22.03
N LYS A 188 -7.33 -5.66 21.37
CA LYS A 188 -8.51 -5.06 22.03
C LYS A 188 -9.52 -6.08 22.58
N ALA A 189 -9.49 -7.34 22.14
CA ALA A 189 -10.32 -8.41 22.69
C ALA A 189 -9.75 -9.03 23.97
N GLY A 190 -8.44 -8.90 24.20
CA GLY A 190 -7.78 -9.42 25.39
C GLY A 190 -6.41 -10.03 25.09
N GLU A 191 -5.99 -10.86 26.04
CA GLU A 191 -4.72 -11.58 26.02
C GLU A 191 -4.93 -12.98 25.43
N GLY A 192 -4.00 -13.40 24.57
CA GLY A 192 -3.95 -14.73 24.00
C GLY A 192 -3.30 -15.77 24.92
N GLU A 193 -3.16 -16.99 24.41
CA GLU A 193 -2.44 -18.06 25.11
C GLU A 193 -0.93 -17.75 25.17
N PRO A 194 -0.23 -18.07 26.28
CA PRO A 194 1.21 -17.87 26.38
C PRO A 194 2.00 -18.77 25.42
N SER A 195 3.11 -18.26 24.89
CA SER A 195 4.04 -19.01 24.03
C SER A 195 4.68 -20.22 24.74
N ASN A 196 5.50 -20.96 23.98
CA ASN A 196 6.57 -21.78 24.59
C ASN A 196 7.40 -20.94 25.55
N THR A 197 7.98 -21.59 26.57
CA THR A 197 8.87 -20.93 27.51
C THR A 197 10.31 -21.08 27.09
N GLU A 198 11.07 -20.00 27.15
CA GLU A 198 12.50 -20.00 26.85
C GLU A 198 13.33 -19.75 28.10
N MET A 199 14.31 -20.60 28.33
CA MET A 199 15.19 -20.54 29.49
C MET A 199 16.48 -19.81 29.13
N VAL A 200 16.87 -18.87 29.99
CA VAL A 200 18.07 -18.09 29.81
C VAL A 200 18.80 -18.00 31.15
N VAL A 201 20.11 -18.20 31.11
CA VAL A 201 21.00 -18.00 32.25
C VAL A 201 21.82 -16.75 31.96
N LEU A 202 21.63 -15.71 32.78
CA LEU A 202 22.25 -14.38 32.64
C LEU A 202 23.15 -14.04 33.82
#